data_AF-A0A7S1ERL6-F1
#
_entry.id   AF-A0A7S1ERL6-F1
#
_cell.length_a   1.000
_cell.length_b   1.000
_cell.length_c   1.000
_cell.angle_alpha   90.00
_cell.angle_beta   90.00
_cell.angle_gamma   90.00
#
_symmetry.space_group_name_H-M   'P 1'
#
loop_
_entity.id
_entity.type
_entity.pdbx_description
1 polymer ?
#
loop_
_entity_poly.entity_id
_entity_poly.type
_entity_poly.pdbx_seq_one_letter_code
_entity_poly.pdbx_strand_id
1 'polypeptide(L)'
;VHQDEQRRITSFLASIGDHYMSISELTVQLTNAFRALNSEITQNPSILDKLVMSILRCSVELPHKSSIYATLCALLCSSSNKTHAVLDSFGMRLIGGLISTFQNLFKEGSLPKCRRILRFLSELSNTRVISSDSFAQFLLNL
;
A
#
# COMPACT_ATOMS: atom_id res chain seq x y z
N VAL A 1 -8.22 -6.37 20.83
CA VAL A 1 -8.47 -4.98 20.37
C VAL A 1 -7.52 -4.57 19.24
N HIS A 2 -6.21 -4.39 19.44
CA HIS A 2 -5.31 -3.93 18.36
C HIS A 2 -5.12 -4.93 17.19
N GLN A 3 -5.07 -6.24 17.47
CA GLN A 3 -4.96 -7.27 16.42
C GLN A 3 -6.25 -7.43 15.60
N ASP A 4 -7.42 -7.19 16.21
CA ASP A 4 -8.71 -7.32 15.55
C ASP A 4 -8.91 -6.21 14.51
N GLU A 5 -8.46 -4.99 14.83
CA GLU A 5 -8.51 -3.85 13.91
C GLU A 5 -7.62 -4.06 12.69
N GLN A 6 -6.38 -4.54 12.88
CA GLN A 6 -5.48 -4.82 11.76
C GLN A 6 -6.04 -5.93 10.85
N ARG A 7 -6.64 -6.98 11.44
CA ARG A 7 -7.31 -8.04 10.67
C ARG A 7 -8.49 -7.49 9.85
N ARG A 8 -9.30 -6.61 10.43
CA ARG A 8 -10.41 -5.96 9.73
C ARG A 8 -9.90 -5.16 8.53
N ILE A 9 -8.86 -4.34 8.69
CA ILE A 9 -8.28 -3.56 7.58
C ILE A 9 -7.70 -4.48 6.51
N THR A 10 -6.96 -5.52 6.90
CA THR A 10 -6.41 -6.50 5.96
C THR A 10 -7.52 -7.20 5.17
N SER A 11 -8.59 -7.64 5.84
CA SER A 11 -9.73 -8.27 5.17
C SER A 11 -10.45 -7.31 4.24
N PHE A 12 -10.62 -6.05 4.64
CA PHE A 12 -11.19 -5.00 3.81
C PHE A 12 -10.36 -4.79 2.53
N LEU A 13 -9.04 -4.61 2.67
CA LEU A 13 -8.13 -4.47 1.53
C LEU A 13 -8.13 -5.71 0.63
N ALA A 14 -8.15 -6.91 1.22
CA ALA A 14 -8.18 -8.17 0.48
C ALA A 14 -9.46 -8.27 -0.38
N SER A 15 -10.60 -7.75 0.10
CA SER A 15 -11.87 -7.79 -0.63
C SER A 15 -11.96 -6.88 -1.86
N ILE A 16 -11.09 -5.87 -1.95
CA ILE A 16 -11.10 -4.93 -3.09
C ILE A 16 -10.78 -5.70 -4.37
N GLY A 17 -11.65 -5.55 -5.37
CA GLY A 17 -11.48 -6.19 -6.68
C GLY A 17 -11.77 -7.68 -6.73
N ASP A 18 -12.43 -8.28 -5.73
CA ASP A 18 -12.91 -9.67 -5.82
C ASP A 18 -14.11 -9.84 -6.77
N HIS A 19 -14.98 -8.82 -6.83
CA HIS A 19 -16.24 -8.89 -7.58
C HIS A 19 -16.45 -7.59 -8.36
N TYR A 20 -15.88 -7.51 -9.57
CA TYR A 20 -16.17 -6.45 -10.53
C TYR A 20 -16.32 -7.04 -11.93
N MET A 21 -17.29 -6.54 -12.68
CA MET A 21 -17.56 -6.95 -14.07
C MET A 21 -16.99 -5.94 -15.07
N SER A 22 -16.60 -4.76 -14.59
CA SER A 22 -16.08 -3.67 -15.43
C SER A 22 -15.03 -2.82 -14.70
N ILE A 23 -14.16 -2.15 -15.47
CA ILE A 23 -13.17 -1.21 -14.93
C ILE A 23 -13.85 -0.04 -14.20
N SER A 24 -15.05 0.36 -14.65
CA SER A 24 -15.85 1.40 -14.00
C SER A 24 -16.24 1.00 -12.57
N GLU A 25 -16.71 -0.24 -12.36
CA GLU A 25 -17.02 -0.76 -11.03
C GLU A 25 -15.79 -0.81 -10.13
N LEU A 26 -14.65 -1.26 -10.64
CA LEU A 26 -13.39 -1.28 -9.88
C LEU A 26 -12.98 0.15 -9.46
N THR A 27 -13.15 1.13 -10.35
CA THR A 27 -12.85 2.55 -10.06
C THR A 27 -13.74 3.09 -8.95
N VAL A 28 -15.03 2.73 -8.96
CA VAL A 28 -15.97 3.09 -7.90
C VAL A 28 -15.57 2.41 -6.58
N GLN A 29 -15.21 1.13 -6.60
CA GLN A 29 -14.73 0.42 -5.40
C GLN A 29 -13.47 1.08 -4.82
N LEU A 30 -12.48 1.39 -5.65
CA LEU A 30 -11.25 2.07 -5.23
C LEU A 30 -11.53 3.45 -4.63
N THR A 31 -12.43 4.22 -5.25
CA THR A 31 -12.83 5.55 -4.76
C THR A 31 -13.54 5.45 -3.40
N ASN A 32 -14.43 4.48 -3.24
CA ASN A 32 -15.12 4.24 -1.98
C ASN A 32 -14.16 3.76 -0.89
N ALA A 33 -13.22 2.87 -1.22
CA ALA A 33 -12.18 2.41 -0.31
C ALA A 33 -11.28 3.56 0.13
N PHE A 34 -10.85 4.41 -0.80
CA PHE A 34 -10.10 5.62 -0.50
C PHE A 34 -10.87 6.53 0.48
N ARG A 35 -12.14 6.84 0.19
CA ARG A 35 -12.96 7.70 1.07
C ARG A 35 -13.13 7.12 2.47
N ALA A 36 -13.42 5.83 2.57
CA ALA A 36 -13.57 5.15 3.85
C ALA A 36 -12.28 5.20 4.68
N LEU A 37 -11.15 4.81 4.07
CA LEU A 37 -9.85 4.83 4.74
C LEU A 37 -9.41 6.25 5.10
N ASN A 38 -9.61 7.22 4.22
CA ASN A 38 -9.23 8.61 4.49
C ASN A 38 -10.07 9.22 5.63
N SER A 39 -11.38 8.93 5.66
CA SER A 39 -12.26 9.32 6.77
C SER A 39 -11.78 8.68 8.08
N GLU A 40 -11.43 7.40 8.04
CA GLU A 40 -10.99 6.66 9.23
C GLU A 40 -9.64 7.14 9.75
N ILE A 41 -8.68 7.43 8.87
CA ILE A 41 -7.39 8.06 9.23
C ILE A 41 -7.60 9.44 9.84
N THR A 42 -8.52 10.23 9.29
CA THR A 42 -8.84 11.57 9.79
C THR A 42 -9.42 11.52 11.21
N GLN A 43 -10.27 10.52 11.49
CA GLN A 43 -10.87 10.31 12.81
C GLN A 43 -9.90 9.67 13.81
N ASN A 44 -9.03 8.77 13.35
CA ASN A 44 -8.09 8.03 14.17
C ASN A 44 -6.73 7.85 13.47
N PRO A 45 -5.80 8.79 13.63
CA PRO A 45 -4.46 8.71 13.03
C PRO A 45 -3.66 7.45 13.40
N SER A 46 -3.96 6.81 14.54
CA SER A 46 -3.29 5.57 14.97
C SER A 46 -3.58 4.35 14.08
N ILE A 47 -4.54 4.47 13.16
CA ILE A 47 -4.82 3.44 12.16
C ILE A 47 -3.79 3.40 11.04
N LEU A 48 -3.02 4.47 10.85
CA LEU A 48 -2.08 4.61 9.74
C LEU A 48 -1.06 3.48 9.69
N ASP A 49 -0.46 3.14 10.84
CA ASP A 49 0.53 2.07 10.92
C ASP A 49 -0.11 0.71 10.63
N LYS A 50 -1.35 0.49 11.08
CA LYS A 50 -2.09 -0.74 10.80
C LYS A 50 -2.45 -0.85 9.32
N LEU A 51 -2.79 0.27 8.68
CA LEU A 51 -3.04 0.34 7.25
C LEU A 51 -1.78 0.04 6.44
N VAL A 52 -0.65 0.69 6.76
CA VAL A 52 0.64 0.42 6.12
C VAL A 52 0.98 -1.06 6.24
N MET A 53 0.95 -1.63 7.45
CA MET A 53 1.24 -3.05 7.66
C MET A 53 0.27 -3.98 6.91
N SER A 54 -1.00 -3.59 6.78
CA SER A 54 -2.00 -4.37 6.02
C SER A 54 -1.73 -4.31 4.51
N ILE A 55 -1.34 -3.16 3.97
CA ILE A 55 -0.94 -2.99 2.56
C ILE A 55 0.32 -3.81 2.27
N LEU A 56 1.34 -3.74 3.14
CA LEU A 56 2.57 -4.55 3.02
C LEU A 56 2.26 -6.04 2.99
N ARG A 57 1.37 -6.50 3.88
CA ARG A 57 0.95 -7.91 3.90
C ARG A 57 0.22 -8.28 2.61
N CYS A 58 -0.72 -7.46 2.17
CA CYS A 58 -1.49 -7.73 0.95
C CYS A 58 -0.60 -7.72 -0.29
N SER A 59 0.41 -6.86 -0.38
CA SER A 59 1.32 -6.84 -1.53
C SER A 59 2.19 -8.10 -1.64
N VAL A 60 2.51 -8.74 -0.51
CA VAL A 60 3.25 -10.02 -0.47
C VAL A 60 2.35 -11.22 -0.68
N GLU A 61 1.17 -11.25 -0.05
CA GLU A 61 0.29 -12.43 -0.06
C GLU A 61 -0.65 -12.45 -1.28
N LEU A 62 -1.02 -11.28 -1.81
CA LEU A 62 -1.95 -11.12 -2.94
C LEU A 62 -1.29 -10.32 -4.09
N PRO A 63 -0.16 -10.79 -4.67
CA PRO A 63 0.60 -10.04 -5.67
C PRO A 63 -0.14 -9.85 -7.01
N HIS A 64 -1.23 -10.58 -7.25
CA HIS A 64 -2.08 -10.37 -8.43
C HIS A 64 -2.94 -9.10 -8.31
N LYS A 65 -3.10 -8.54 -7.10
CA LYS A 65 -3.81 -7.28 -6.82
C LYS A 65 -2.88 -6.08 -6.63
N SER A 66 -1.59 -6.22 -6.94
CA SER A 66 -0.59 -5.16 -6.67
C SER A 66 -0.94 -3.81 -7.31
N SER A 67 -1.48 -3.78 -8.53
CA SER A 67 -1.90 -2.54 -9.21
C SER A 67 -3.08 -1.85 -8.52
N ILE A 68 -4.03 -2.62 -7.97
CA ILE A 68 -5.15 -2.12 -7.16
C ILE A 68 -4.61 -1.43 -5.91
N TYR A 69 -3.71 -2.10 -5.18
CA TYR A 69 -3.10 -1.54 -3.97
C TYR A 69 -2.24 -0.32 -4.28
N ALA A 70 -1.46 -0.33 -5.36
CA ALA A 70 -0.61 0.80 -5.75
C ALA A 70 -1.45 2.03 -6.13
N THR A 71 -2.60 1.82 -6.78
CA THR A 71 -3.55 2.89 -7.11
C THR A 71 -4.18 3.47 -5.84
N LEU A 72 -4.60 2.62 -4.90
CA LEU A 72 -5.11 3.07 -3.62
C LEU A 72 -4.08 3.87 -2.82
N CYS A 73 -2.81 3.41 -2.80
CA CYS A 73 -1.71 4.16 -2.20
C CYS A 73 -1.53 5.54 -2.85
N ALA A 74 -1.60 5.63 -4.17
CA ALA A 74 -1.50 6.90 -4.88
C ALA A 74 -2.63 7.87 -4.52
N LEU A 75 -3.87 7.37 -4.41
CA LEU A 75 -5.00 8.19 -3.95
C LEU A 75 -4.80 8.70 -2.53
N LEU A 76 -4.31 7.84 -1.62
CA LEU A 76 -4.01 8.21 -0.23
C LEU A 76 -2.87 9.23 -0.13
N CYS A 77 -1.80 9.06 -0.90
CA CYS A 77 -0.68 10.01 -0.97
C CYS A 77 -1.08 11.36 -1.59
N SER A 78 -2.06 11.38 -2.49
CA SER A 78 -2.50 12.58 -3.20
C SER A 78 -3.57 13.39 -2.45
N SER A 79 -4.04 12.92 -1.28
CA SER A 79 -5.13 13.59 -0.57
C SER A 79 -4.65 14.92 0.03
N SER A 80 -5.08 16.03 -0.57
CA SER A 80 -4.74 17.40 -0.18
C SER A 80 -5.50 17.94 1.05
N ASN A 81 -6.17 17.07 1.82
CA ASN A 81 -6.92 17.52 2.99
C ASN A 81 -5.97 17.76 4.17
N LYS A 82 -5.79 19.06 4.46
CA LYS A 82 -5.21 19.83 5.59
C LYS A 82 -4.73 19.17 6.89
N THR A 83 -4.86 17.87 7.11
CA THR A 83 -4.14 17.09 8.14
C THR A 83 -2.74 16.74 7.63
N HIS A 84 -2.02 17.75 7.12
CA HIS A 84 -0.86 17.62 6.23
C HIS A 84 0.25 16.71 6.80
N ALA A 85 0.61 16.82 8.08
CA ALA A 85 1.75 16.07 8.62
C ALA A 85 1.55 14.55 8.68
N VAL A 86 0.30 14.05 8.79
CA VAL A 86 0.04 12.61 9.00
C VAL A 86 -0.02 11.87 7.67
N LEU A 87 -0.68 12.44 6.66
CA LEU A 87 -0.76 11.84 5.32
C LEU A 87 0.52 12.08 4.50
N ASP A 88 1.22 13.21 4.68
CA ASP A 88 2.57 13.39 4.13
C ASP A 88 3.54 12.33 4.69
N SER A 89 3.26 11.80 5.89
CA SER A 89 4.02 10.68 6.46
C SER A 89 3.61 9.30 5.91
N PHE A 90 2.45 9.13 5.27
CA PHE A 90 1.99 7.83 4.78
C PHE A 90 2.94 7.24 3.74
N GLY A 91 3.28 8.02 2.71
CA GLY A 91 4.22 7.59 1.66
C GLY A 91 5.56 7.18 2.27
N MET A 92 6.12 8.01 3.14
CA MET A 92 7.40 7.71 3.80
C MET A 92 7.34 6.44 4.67
N ARG A 93 6.27 6.26 5.45
CA ARG A 93 6.07 5.04 6.26
C ARG A 93 5.88 3.80 5.38
N LEU A 94 5.14 3.92 4.28
CA LEU A 94 4.94 2.84 3.32
C LEU A 94 6.27 2.41 2.69
N ILE A 95 7.06 3.37 2.18
CA ILE A 95 8.35 3.07 1.55
C ILE A 95 9.34 2.51 2.58
N GLY A 96 9.44 3.11 3.76
CA GLY A 96 10.29 2.60 4.84
C GLY A 96 9.89 1.17 5.27
N GLY A 97 8.60 0.90 5.33
CA GLY A 97 8.07 -0.44 5.60
C GLY A 97 8.38 -1.45 4.49
N LEU A 98 8.28 -1.06 3.22
CA LEU A 98 8.63 -1.92 2.07
C LEU A 98 10.11 -2.26 2.05
N ILE A 99 11.00 -1.27 2.24
CA ILE A 99 12.45 -1.48 2.26
C ILE A 99 12.83 -2.39 3.42
N SER A 100 12.31 -2.13 4.63
CA SER A 100 12.58 -2.96 5.81
C SER A 100 12.09 -4.40 5.61
N THR A 101 10.88 -4.56 5.06
CA THR A 101 10.30 -5.87 4.74
C THR A 101 11.14 -6.61 3.70
N PHE A 102 11.58 -5.92 2.64
CA PHE A 102 12.46 -6.48 1.62
C PHE A 102 13.77 -6.99 2.23
N GLN A 103 14.45 -6.15 3.03
CA GLN A 103 15.73 -6.50 3.66
C GLN A 103 15.59 -7.70 4.60
N ASN A 104 14.51 -7.76 5.38
CA ASN A 104 14.24 -8.89 6.27
C ASN A 104 14.01 -10.18 5.48
N LEU A 105 13.13 -10.14 4.48
CA LEU A 105 12.86 -11.30 3.61
C LEU A 105 14.09 -11.77 2.84
N PHE A 106 14.97 -10.84 2.47
CA PHE A 106 16.23 -11.15 1.80
C PHE A 106 17.20 -11.87 2.73
N LYS A 107 17.35 -11.39 3.97
CA LYS A 107 18.14 -12.06 5.03
C LYS A 107 17.57 -13.44 5.38
N GLU A 108 16.26 -13.61 5.34
CA GLU A 108 15.57 -14.88 5.55
C GLU A 108 15.68 -15.84 4.35
N GLY A 109 16.23 -15.40 3.21
CA GLY A 109 16.36 -16.21 2.00
C GLY A 109 15.04 -16.40 1.22
N SER A 110 13.99 -15.63 1.54
CA SER A 110 12.68 -15.76 0.89
C SER A 110 12.60 -14.98 -0.43
N LEU A 111 13.41 -15.40 -1.41
CA LEU A 111 13.48 -14.76 -2.74
C LEU A 111 12.12 -14.60 -3.45
N PRO A 112 11.16 -15.56 -3.36
CA PRO A 112 9.83 -15.36 -3.93
C PRO A 112 9.09 -14.16 -3.33
N LYS A 113 9.18 -13.94 -2.02
CA LYS A 113 8.53 -12.80 -1.36
C LYS A 113 9.26 -11.49 -1.67
N CYS A 114 10.59 -11.50 -1.72
CA CYS A 114 11.39 -10.35 -2.19
C CYS A 114 10.95 -9.89 -3.58
N ARG A 115 10.77 -10.82 -4.54
CA ARG A 115 10.29 -10.51 -5.88
C ARG A 115 8.90 -9.85 -5.88
N ARG A 116 8.01 -10.26 -4.97
CA ARG A 116 6.67 -9.64 -4.82
C ARG A 116 6.76 -8.21 -4.30
N ILE A 117 7.66 -7.94 -3.35
CA ILE A 117 7.94 -6.58 -2.88
C ILE A 117 8.51 -5.71 -4.01
N LEU A 118 9.50 -6.21 -4.76
CA LEU A 118 10.07 -5.48 -5.91
C LEU A 118 9.02 -5.18 -6.98
N ARG A 119 8.14 -6.14 -7.28
CA ARG A 119 7.00 -5.91 -8.17
C ARG A 119 6.11 -4.79 -7.64
N PHE A 120 5.79 -4.80 -6.36
CA PHE A 120 4.93 -3.76 -5.78
C PHE A 120 5.61 -2.37 -5.78
N LEU A 121 6.92 -2.29 -5.52
CA LEU A 121 7.69 -1.05 -5.68
C LEU A 121 7.64 -0.52 -7.12
N SER A 122 7.72 -1.41 -8.12
CA SER A 122 7.55 -1.05 -9.53
C SER A 122 6.15 -0.49 -9.82
N GLU A 123 5.10 -1.08 -9.25
CA GLU A 123 3.74 -0.55 -9.40
C GLU A 123 3.57 0.84 -8.75
N LEU A 124 4.21 1.06 -7.59
CA LEU A 124 4.23 2.38 -6.94
C LEU A 124 4.99 3.43 -7.78
N SER A 125 5.98 3.01 -8.56
CA SER A 125 6.62 3.89 -9.56
C SER A 125 5.66 4.24 -10.70
N ASN A 126 4.90 3.26 -11.21
CA ASN A 126 3.87 3.49 -12.24
C ASN A 126 2.78 4.48 -11.77
N THR A 127 2.43 4.44 -10.49
CA THR A 127 1.41 5.34 -9.90
C THR A 127 1.99 6.66 -9.35
N ARG A 128 3.27 6.95 -9.60
CA ARG A 128 3.99 8.16 -9.17
C ARG A 128 4.07 8.37 -7.66
N VAL A 129 3.86 7.31 -6.86
CA VAL A 129 4.14 7.33 -5.43
C VAL A 129 5.66 7.36 -5.18
N ILE A 130 6.42 6.73 -6.06
CA ILE A 130 7.89 6.76 -6.07
C ILE A 130 8.34 7.31 -7.43
N SER A 131 9.37 8.16 -7.45
CA SER A 131 9.96 8.56 -8.73
C SER A 131 10.66 7.38 -9.41
N SER A 132 10.55 7.29 -10.73
CA SER A 132 11.23 6.25 -11.51
C SER A 132 12.74 6.26 -11.29
N ASP A 133 13.35 7.44 -11.13
CA ASP A 133 14.78 7.58 -10.82
C ASP A 133 15.15 6.96 -9.47
N SER A 134 14.36 7.22 -8.42
CA SER A 134 14.60 6.64 -7.09
C SER A 134 14.48 5.11 -7.12
N PHE A 135 13.51 4.60 -7.88
CA PHE A 135 13.34 3.14 -8.03
C PHE A 135 14.50 2.53 -8.81
N ALA A 136 14.96 3.16 -9.90
CA ALA A 136 16.13 2.70 -10.65
C ALA A 136 17.40 2.70 -9.79
N GLN A 137 17.65 3.78 -9.03
CA GLN A 137 18.77 3.86 -8.10
C GLN A 137 18.69 2.77 -7.01
N PHE A 138 17.49 2.49 -6.49
CA PHE A 138 17.31 1.38 -5.56
C PHE A 138 17.71 0.04 -6.19
N LEU A 139 17.27 -0.25 -7.42
CA LEU A 139 17.62 -1.48 -8.13
C LEU A 139 19.13 -1.62 -8.40
N LEU A 140 19.84 -0.52 -8.67
CA LEU A 140 21.29 -0.52 -8.88
C LEU A 140 22.09 -0.78 -7.58
N ASN A 141 21.47 -0.55 -6.42
CA ASN A 141 22.07 -0.71 -5.11
C ASN A 141 21.66 -2.02 -4.39
N LEU A 142 20.93 -2.91 -5.07
CA LEU A 142 20.58 -4.25 -4.58
C LEU A 142 21.75 -5.22 -4.70
#